data_AF-A0A2D7MGN2-F1
#
_entry.id   AF-A0A2D7MGN2-F1
#
_cell.length_a   1.000
_cell.length_b   1.000
_cell.length_c   1.000
_cell.angle_alpha   90.00
_cell.angle_beta   90.00
_cell.angle_gamma   90.00
#
_symmetry.space_group_name_H-M   'P 1'
#
loop_
_entity.id
_entity.type
_entity.pdbx_description
1 polymer ?
#
loop_
_entity_poly.entity_id
_entity_poly.type
_entity_poly.pdbx_seq_one_letter_code
_entity_poly.pdbx_strand_id
1 'polypeptide(L)'
;MHAGEVSLSISEDLINQYLKVIGNYKTVQKKDKGEWSIQNPHVKLKNNEALFLAKVIYKQGLINIRKDIKLNLRVKYDLKKNELFLVFDNSIIDMERRGILLNSIDLKKFYEPKLIFNGPKLKNKYFKTQFNPKRKIHIKPNFAEIFIQNETIDLILNLSFIEN
;
A
#
# COMPACT_ATOMS: atom_id res chain seq x y z
N MET A 1 -10.65 15.78 -25.49
CA MET A 1 -10.93 14.39 -25.92
C MET A 1 -10.18 13.46 -24.99
N HIS A 2 -10.90 12.64 -24.20
CA HIS A 2 -10.29 11.54 -23.45
C HIS A 2 -9.91 10.45 -24.44
N ALA A 3 -8.63 10.06 -24.42
CA ALA A 3 -8.00 9.27 -25.47
C ALA A 3 -8.12 7.75 -25.28
N GLY A 4 -8.43 7.33 -24.05
CA GLY A 4 -8.46 5.95 -23.60
C GLY A 4 -7.82 5.78 -22.22
N GLU A 5 -8.03 4.62 -21.63
CA GLU A 5 -7.53 4.24 -20.30
C GLU A 5 -6.58 3.06 -20.42
N VAL A 6 -5.57 3.03 -19.54
CA VAL A 6 -4.72 1.84 -19.32
C VAL A 6 -4.72 1.52 -17.84
N SER A 7 -4.81 0.24 -17.49
CA SER A 7 -4.96 -0.17 -16.10
C SER A 7 -3.88 -1.14 -15.63
N LEU A 8 -3.68 -1.16 -14.31
CA LEU A 8 -2.90 -2.13 -13.56
C LEU A 8 -3.79 -2.69 -12.46
N SER A 9 -3.79 -4.01 -12.27
CA SER A 9 -4.45 -4.67 -11.16
C SER A 9 -3.43 -5.40 -10.29
N ILE A 10 -3.50 -5.22 -8.98
CA ILE A 10 -2.62 -5.84 -7.99
C ILE A 10 -3.49 -6.67 -7.06
N SER A 11 -3.20 -7.97 -6.97
CA SER A 11 -3.98 -8.88 -6.12
C SER A 11 -3.58 -8.80 -4.64
N GLU A 12 -4.55 -9.04 -3.76
CA GLU A 12 -4.39 -9.25 -2.33
C GLU A 12 -3.36 -10.36 -2.06
N ASP A 13 -3.42 -11.44 -2.83
CA ASP A 13 -2.51 -12.57 -2.69
C ASP A 13 -1.05 -12.17 -2.93
N LEU A 14 -0.75 -11.34 -3.94
CA LEU A 14 0.60 -10.86 -4.19
C LEU A 14 1.14 -10.03 -3.01
N ILE A 15 0.32 -9.15 -2.45
CA ILE A 15 0.68 -8.35 -1.27
C ILE A 15 0.91 -9.27 -0.05
N ASN A 16 0.06 -10.28 0.12
CA ASN A 16 0.18 -11.25 1.21
C ASN A 16 1.39 -12.18 1.06
N GLN A 17 1.76 -12.54 -0.17
CA GLN A 17 3.01 -13.26 -0.43
C GLN A 17 4.22 -12.42 0.00
N TYR A 18 4.22 -11.12 -0.32
CA TYR A 18 5.26 -10.20 0.16
C TYR A 18 5.30 -10.11 1.70
N LEU A 19 4.14 -10.00 2.37
CA LEU A 19 4.09 -9.95 3.83
C LEU A 19 4.53 -11.26 4.48
N LYS A 20 4.28 -12.42 3.84
CA LYS A 20 4.83 -13.71 4.28
C LYS A 20 6.35 -13.75 4.21
N VAL A 21 6.96 -13.10 3.20
CA VAL A 21 8.43 -12.99 3.08
C VAL A 21 9.01 -12.10 4.17
N ILE A 22 8.37 -10.96 4.47
CA ILE A 22 8.76 -10.15 5.65
C ILE A 22 8.62 -10.97 6.94
N GLY A 23 7.53 -11.71 7.04
CA GLY A 23 7.27 -12.65 8.13
C GLY A 23 6.92 -11.98 9.46
N ASN A 24 6.92 -12.80 10.50
CA ASN A 24 6.64 -12.36 11.86
C ASN A 24 7.84 -11.60 12.44
N TYR A 25 7.57 -10.63 13.30
CA TYR A 25 8.61 -9.94 14.06
C TYR A 25 8.57 -10.34 15.53
N LYS A 26 9.76 -10.47 16.13
CA LYS A 26 9.96 -10.49 17.58
C LYS A 26 11.07 -9.51 17.94
N THR A 27 10.82 -8.61 18.88
CA THR A 27 11.81 -7.62 19.32
C THR A 27 11.72 -7.38 20.82
N VAL A 28 12.85 -7.02 21.43
CA VAL A 28 12.94 -6.65 22.84
C VAL A 28 13.34 -5.19 22.91
N GLN A 29 12.49 -4.34 23.48
CA GLN A 29 12.83 -2.93 23.64
C GLN A 29 13.78 -2.75 24.84
N LYS A 30 14.98 -2.22 24.58
CA LYS A 30 16.03 -2.04 25.59
C LYS A 30 15.62 -1.17 26.78
N LYS A 31 14.75 -0.18 26.56
CA LYS A 31 14.36 0.81 27.60
C LYS A 31 13.45 0.20 28.67
N ASP A 32 12.50 -0.64 28.27
CA ASP A 32 11.43 -1.12 29.18
C ASP A 32 11.46 -2.64 29.42
N LYS A 33 12.42 -3.35 28.80
CA LYS A 33 12.51 -4.84 28.80
C LYS A 33 11.23 -5.54 28.32
N GLY A 34 10.36 -4.82 27.60
CA GLY A 34 9.16 -5.38 27.00
C GLY A 34 9.49 -6.16 25.73
N GLU A 35 9.03 -7.41 25.65
CA GLU A 35 9.07 -8.21 24.43
C GLU A 35 7.81 -7.98 23.61
N TRP A 36 8.00 -7.67 22.33
CA TRP A 36 6.94 -7.54 21.35
C TRP A 36 7.02 -8.68 20.35
N SER A 37 5.87 -9.22 19.99
CA SER A 37 5.75 -10.14 18.85
C SER A 37 4.58 -9.70 17.96
N ILE A 38 4.83 -9.58 16.66
CA ILE A 38 3.79 -9.37 15.66
C ILE A 38 3.71 -10.64 14.81
N GLN A 39 2.52 -11.21 14.73
CA GLN A 39 2.27 -12.53 14.15
C GLN A 39 1.20 -12.47 13.08
N ASN A 40 1.39 -13.28 12.04
CA ASN A 40 0.47 -13.44 10.91
C ASN A 40 0.07 -12.11 10.26
N PRO A 41 1.04 -11.25 9.85
CA PRO A 41 0.74 -10.03 9.13
C PRO A 41 0.14 -10.36 7.76
N HIS A 42 -1.02 -9.81 7.46
CA HIS A 42 -1.68 -9.95 6.16
C HIS A 42 -2.56 -8.73 5.88
N VAL A 43 -2.94 -8.58 4.62
CA VAL A 43 -3.85 -7.56 4.13
C VAL A 43 -5.14 -8.21 3.66
N LYS A 44 -6.25 -7.51 3.90
CA LYS A 44 -7.55 -7.77 3.29
C LYS A 44 -7.97 -6.56 2.46
N LEU A 45 -8.36 -6.81 1.21
CA LEU A 45 -8.89 -5.83 0.27
C LEU A 45 -10.38 -6.09 0.08
N LYS A 46 -11.21 -5.10 0.41
CA LYS A 46 -12.66 -5.22 0.28
C LYS A 46 -13.33 -3.86 0.26
N ASN A 47 -14.31 -3.66 -0.62
CA ASN A 47 -15.23 -2.52 -0.59
C ASN A 47 -14.54 -1.15 -0.44
N ASN A 48 -13.56 -0.86 -1.29
CA ASN A 48 -12.77 0.37 -1.25
C ASN A 48 -11.88 0.55 -0.01
N GLU A 49 -11.67 -0.50 0.78
CA GLU A 49 -10.79 -0.52 1.95
C GLU A 49 -9.63 -1.50 1.76
N ALA A 50 -8.43 -1.07 2.15
CA ALA A 50 -7.29 -1.95 2.39
C ALA A 50 -6.99 -1.99 3.88
N LEU A 51 -6.98 -3.20 4.44
CA LEU A 51 -6.87 -3.42 5.88
C LEU A 51 -5.65 -4.27 6.17
N PHE A 52 -4.74 -3.77 7.01
CA PHE A 52 -3.68 -4.57 7.60
C PHE A 52 -4.19 -5.27 8.86
N LEU A 53 -3.93 -6.57 8.95
CA LEU A 53 -4.39 -7.47 10.00
C LEU A 53 -3.18 -8.22 10.57
N ALA A 54 -3.08 -8.27 11.89
CA ALA A 54 -2.07 -9.05 12.58
C ALA A 54 -2.48 -9.32 14.04
N LYS A 55 -1.77 -10.24 14.69
CA LYS A 55 -1.80 -10.42 16.14
C LYS A 55 -0.56 -9.78 16.75
N VAL A 56 -0.75 -8.84 17.67
CA VAL A 56 0.33 -8.20 18.43
C VAL A 56 0.31 -8.71 19.86
N ILE A 57 1.47 -9.13 20.36
CA ILE A 57 1.67 -9.65 21.70
C ILE A 57 2.72 -8.78 22.39
N TYR A 58 2.41 -8.32 23.59
CA TYR A 58 3.31 -7.59 24.47
C TYR A 58 3.52 -8.35 25.78
N LYS A 59 4.77 -8.61 26.12
CA LYS A 59 5.16 -9.26 27.38
C LYS A 59 6.15 -8.40 28.16
N GLN A 60 5.91 -8.23 29.46
CA GLN A 60 6.82 -7.51 30.35
C GLN A 60 6.66 -8.06 31.77
N GLY A 61 7.64 -8.82 32.25
CA GLY A 61 7.51 -9.53 33.53
C GLY A 61 6.29 -10.46 33.54
N LEU A 62 5.35 -10.22 34.46
CA LEU A 62 4.09 -10.97 34.57
C LEU A 62 2.98 -10.47 33.62
N ILE A 63 3.20 -9.37 32.91
CA ILE A 63 2.23 -8.81 31.95
C ILE A 63 2.34 -9.57 30.63
N ASN A 64 1.21 -10.01 30.09
CA ASN A 64 1.10 -10.62 28.78
C ASN A 64 -0.22 -10.21 28.13
N ILE A 65 -0.16 -9.23 27.22
CA ILE A 65 -1.31 -8.69 26.50
C ILE A 65 -1.26 -9.18 25.07
N ARG A 66 -2.40 -9.64 24.55
CA ARG A 66 -2.56 -10.08 23.17
C ARG A 66 -3.69 -9.29 22.54
N LYS A 67 -3.46 -8.73 21.36
CA LYS A 67 -4.40 -7.90 20.64
C LYS A 67 -4.42 -8.31 19.17
N ASP A 68 -5.56 -8.72 18.67
CA ASP A 68 -5.80 -8.78 17.23
C ASP A 68 -6.09 -7.36 16.75
N ILE A 69 -5.36 -6.93 15.73
CA ILE A 69 -5.42 -5.56 15.24
C ILE A 69 -5.94 -5.52 13.80
N LYS A 70 -6.66 -4.45 13.50
CA LYS A 70 -7.11 -4.06 12.17
C LYS A 70 -6.73 -2.59 11.97
N LEU A 71 -5.89 -2.30 11.00
CA LEU A 71 -5.43 -0.96 10.67
C LEU A 71 -5.73 -0.63 9.22
N ASN A 72 -6.11 0.62 8.95
CA ASN A 72 -6.34 1.07 7.58
C ASN A 72 -5.03 1.35 6.86
N LEU A 73 -4.96 0.89 5.62
CA LEU A 73 -3.93 1.26 4.65
C LEU A 73 -4.54 2.18 3.60
N ARG A 74 -3.82 3.24 3.25
CA ARG A 74 -4.08 4.05 2.06
C ARG A 74 -3.23 3.54 0.90
N VAL A 75 -3.87 3.35 -0.24
CA VAL A 75 -3.19 3.18 -1.52
C VAL A 75 -2.88 4.56 -2.08
N LYS A 76 -1.61 4.80 -2.40
CA LYS A 76 -1.13 6.05 -2.99
C LYS A 76 -0.50 5.79 -4.34
N TYR A 77 -0.62 6.76 -5.22
CA TYR A 77 0.02 6.74 -6.53
C TYR A 77 0.69 8.09 -6.82
N ASP A 78 1.96 8.04 -7.21
CA ASP A 78 2.71 9.19 -7.71
C ASP A 78 2.69 9.16 -9.24
N LEU A 79 1.90 10.06 -9.85
CA LEU A 79 1.75 10.16 -11.30
C LEU A 79 3.06 10.50 -12.02
N LYS A 80 3.96 11.27 -11.39
CA LYS A 80 5.22 11.70 -12.00
C LYS A 80 6.23 10.56 -12.03
N LYS A 81 6.31 9.81 -10.94
CA LYS A 81 7.18 8.63 -10.83
C LYS A 81 6.58 7.37 -11.44
N ASN A 82 5.26 7.35 -11.62
CA ASN A 82 4.49 6.19 -12.04
C ASN A 82 4.65 5.03 -11.04
N GLU A 83 4.50 5.33 -9.76
CA GLU A 83 4.72 4.42 -8.63
C GLU A 83 3.47 4.35 -7.75
N LEU A 84 2.99 3.12 -7.48
CA LEU A 84 1.91 2.82 -6.54
C LEU A 84 2.47 2.12 -5.31
N PHE A 85 2.03 2.54 -4.12
CA PHE A 85 2.49 1.99 -2.85
C PHE A 85 1.40 2.12 -1.76
N LEU A 86 1.49 1.28 -0.73
CA LEU A 86 0.56 1.28 0.40
C LEU A 86 1.23 1.94 1.61
N VAL A 87 0.47 2.72 2.37
CA VAL A 87 0.94 3.35 3.62
C VAL A 87 -0.09 3.19 4.73
N PHE A 88 0.36 3.14 5.98
CA PHE A 88 -0.55 3.17 7.12
C PHE A 88 -1.16 4.55 7.30
N ASP A 89 -2.44 4.58 7.69
CA ASP A 89 -3.10 5.81 8.16
C ASP A 89 -2.67 6.14 9.59
N ASN A 90 -2.69 5.12 10.44
CA ASN A 90 -2.08 5.11 11.75
C ASN A 90 -1.49 3.71 11.98
N SER A 91 -0.24 3.67 12.40
CA SER A 91 0.53 2.44 12.63
C SER A 91 0.86 2.20 14.10
N ILE A 92 0.48 3.12 15.00
CA ILE A 92 0.78 3.02 16.42
C ILE A 92 -0.23 2.10 17.09
N ILE A 93 0.28 1.09 17.79
CA ILE A 93 -0.50 0.19 18.64
C ILE A 93 -0.13 0.44 20.08
N ASP A 94 -1.12 0.89 20.85
CA ASP A 94 -1.02 1.06 22.29
C ASP A 94 -1.43 -0.24 23.02
N MET A 95 -0.63 -0.58 24.03
CA MET A 95 -0.88 -1.66 24.97
C MET A 95 -1.21 -1.06 26.33
N GLU A 96 -2.45 -1.28 26.75
CA GLU A 96 -3.00 -0.68 27.96
C GLU A 96 -3.50 -1.77 28.92
N ARG A 97 -3.47 -1.48 30.22
CA ARG A 97 -4.09 -2.32 31.24
C ARG A 97 -4.83 -1.45 32.23
N ARG A 98 -6.14 -1.70 32.41
CA ARG A 98 -7.00 -0.92 33.31
C ARG A 98 -6.95 0.59 33.04
N GLY A 99 -6.90 0.99 31.76
CA GLY A 99 -6.83 2.39 31.32
C GLY A 99 -5.46 3.05 31.43
N ILE A 100 -4.41 2.33 31.84
CA ILE A 100 -3.04 2.84 31.90
C ILE A 100 -2.26 2.35 30.68
N LEU A 101 -1.73 3.29 29.90
CA LEU A 101 -0.78 3.00 28.82
C LEU A 101 0.51 2.41 29.40
N LEU A 102 0.83 1.20 28.97
CA LEU A 102 2.06 0.52 29.36
C LEU A 102 3.17 0.84 28.37
N ASN A 103 2.89 0.66 27.08
CA ASN A 103 3.86 0.88 26.01
C ASN A 103 3.14 0.93 24.65
N SER A 104 3.85 1.40 23.63
CA SER A 104 3.37 1.52 22.26
C SER A 104 4.39 0.96 21.27
N ILE A 105 3.90 0.44 20.15
CA ILE A 105 4.74 0.00 19.04
C ILE A 105 4.25 0.61 17.73
N ASP A 106 5.20 1.09 16.94
CA ASP A 106 4.92 1.63 15.61
C ASP A 106 5.17 0.55 14.55
N LEU A 107 4.09 0.05 13.93
CA LEU A 107 4.13 -1.03 12.95
C LEU A 107 4.72 -0.62 11.61
N LYS A 108 4.73 0.67 11.28
CA LYS A 108 5.31 1.19 10.04
C LYS A 108 6.77 0.79 9.88
N LYS A 109 7.52 0.75 10.98
CA LYS A 109 8.95 0.39 11.01
C LYS A 109 9.22 -1.04 10.54
N PHE A 110 8.22 -1.91 10.61
CA PHE A 110 8.33 -3.33 10.29
C PHE A 110 7.62 -3.69 8.99
N TYR A 111 6.46 -3.07 8.74
CA TYR A 111 5.54 -3.54 7.71
C TYR A 111 5.08 -2.48 6.73
N GLU A 112 5.44 -1.19 6.87
CA GLU A 112 5.12 -0.26 5.80
C GLU A 112 5.76 -0.78 4.52
N PRO A 113 4.96 -1.19 3.52
CA PRO A 113 5.51 -1.93 2.42
C PRO A 113 6.51 -1.06 1.67
N LYS A 114 7.75 -1.54 1.55
CA LYS A 114 8.67 -1.07 0.51
C LYS A 114 8.32 -1.64 -0.86
N LEU A 115 7.25 -2.42 -0.92
CA LEU A 115 6.72 -2.95 -2.16
C LEU A 115 6.08 -1.80 -2.95
N ILE A 116 6.84 -1.34 -3.94
CA ILE A 116 6.43 -0.32 -4.89
C ILE A 116 6.09 -1.02 -6.20
N PHE A 117 4.91 -0.73 -6.73
CA PHE A 117 4.45 -1.23 -8.00
C PHE A 117 4.61 -0.14 -9.07
N ASN A 118 5.14 -0.52 -10.23
CA ASN A 118 5.12 0.39 -11.38
C ASN A 118 3.68 0.51 -11.89
N GLY A 119 3.20 1.73 -12.10
CA GLY A 119 1.96 1.97 -12.81
C GLY A 119 2.04 1.58 -14.29
N PRO A 120 0.91 1.64 -15.03
CA PRO A 120 0.87 1.31 -16.46
C PRO A 120 1.89 2.11 -17.27
N LYS A 121 2.79 1.41 -17.98
CA LYS A 121 3.84 2.04 -18.78
C LYS A 121 3.52 2.00 -20.27
N LEU A 122 3.36 3.18 -20.86
CA LEU A 122 3.19 3.30 -22.31
C LEU A 122 4.50 3.03 -23.04
N LYS A 123 4.45 2.16 -24.05
CA LYS A 123 5.61 1.87 -24.93
C LYS A 123 5.98 3.08 -25.78
N ASN A 124 5.00 3.78 -26.33
CA ASN A 124 5.19 4.97 -27.17
C ASN A 124 4.71 6.22 -26.42
N LYS A 125 5.52 7.29 -26.41
CA LYS A 125 5.15 8.59 -25.82
C LYS A 125 4.49 9.54 -26.82
N TYR A 126 4.57 9.22 -28.10
CA TYR A 126 3.97 9.97 -29.20
C TYR A 126 3.79 9.07 -30.42
N PHE A 127 2.95 9.51 -31.35
CA PHE A 127 2.86 8.96 -32.71
C PHE A 127 2.79 10.10 -33.73
N LYS A 128 3.04 9.80 -35.00
CA LYS A 128 2.86 10.74 -36.09
C LYS A 128 1.63 10.35 -36.92
N THR A 129 0.81 11.31 -37.26
CA THR A 129 -0.30 11.08 -38.19
C THR A 129 0.23 10.89 -39.62
N GLN A 130 -0.57 10.25 -40.47
CA GLN A 130 -0.25 10.07 -41.89
C GLN A 130 -0.76 11.23 -42.78
N PHE A 131 -1.33 12.29 -42.18
CA PHE A 131 -1.80 13.47 -42.91
C PHE A 131 -0.63 14.29 -43.46
N ASN A 132 -0.91 15.16 -44.43
CA ASN A 132 0.03 16.17 -44.92
C ASN A 132 -0.52 17.57 -44.60
N PRO A 133 0.12 18.36 -43.70
CA PRO A 133 1.38 18.06 -43.01
C PRO A 133 1.22 16.98 -41.92
N LYS A 134 2.29 16.21 -41.70
CA LYS A 134 2.32 15.21 -40.62
C LYS A 134 2.30 15.90 -39.27
N ARG A 135 1.44 15.43 -38.38
CA ARG A 135 1.25 15.99 -37.04
C ARG A 135 1.84 15.04 -36.01
N LYS A 136 2.56 15.57 -35.02
CA LYS A 136 3.10 14.78 -33.91
C LYS A 136 2.14 14.85 -32.74
N ILE A 137 1.52 13.73 -32.40
CA ILE A 137 0.57 13.63 -31.30
C ILE A 137 1.28 13.01 -30.11
N HIS A 138 1.35 13.76 -29.02
CA HIS A 138 1.89 13.31 -27.75
C HIS A 138 0.82 12.58 -26.94
N ILE A 139 1.22 11.46 -26.33
CA ILE A 139 0.38 10.72 -25.38
C ILE A 139 0.85 11.12 -23.98
N LYS A 140 -0.02 11.76 -23.21
CA LYS A 140 0.30 12.19 -21.84
C LYS A 140 -0.67 11.57 -20.85
N PRO A 141 -0.18 11.01 -19.74
CA PRO A 141 -1.05 10.70 -18.61
C PRO A 141 -1.60 12.01 -18.03
N ASN A 142 -2.89 12.02 -17.73
CA ASN A 142 -3.60 13.20 -17.22
C ASN A 142 -3.83 13.09 -15.71
N PHE A 143 -4.60 12.08 -15.32
CA PHE A 143 -4.86 11.74 -13.93
C PHE A 143 -4.96 10.22 -13.78
N ALA A 144 -5.01 9.75 -12.55
CA ALA A 144 -5.22 8.35 -12.25
C ALA A 144 -6.32 8.17 -11.21
N GLU A 145 -7.03 7.07 -11.31
CA GLU A 145 -8.07 6.64 -10.39
C GLU A 145 -7.65 5.32 -9.76
N ILE A 146 -7.95 5.16 -8.47
CA ILE A 146 -7.64 3.95 -7.72
C ILE A 146 -8.95 3.41 -7.16
N PHE A 147 -9.18 2.13 -7.40
CA PHE A 147 -10.32 1.40 -6.86
C PHE A 147 -9.81 0.19 -6.10
N ILE A 148 -10.37 -0.07 -4.91
CA ILE A 148 -10.10 -1.31 -4.19
C ILE A 148 -11.36 -2.17 -4.28
N GLN A 149 -11.28 -3.22 -5.08
CA GLN A 149 -12.36 -4.19 -5.23
C GLN A 149 -12.15 -5.35 -4.25
N ASN A 150 -12.97 -6.39 -4.36
CA ASN A 150 -12.70 -7.62 -3.63
C ASN A 150 -11.38 -8.22 -4.15
N GLU A 151 -10.40 -8.31 -3.27
CA GLU A 151 -9.11 -8.97 -3.51
C GLU A 151 -8.18 -8.28 -4.52
N THR A 152 -8.52 -7.09 -5.04
CA THR A 152 -7.65 -6.34 -5.97
C THR A 152 -7.61 -4.84 -5.67
N ILE A 153 -6.47 -4.24 -6.00
CA ILE A 153 -6.29 -2.80 -6.18
C ILE A 153 -6.14 -2.55 -7.67
N ASP A 154 -7.06 -1.76 -8.24
CA ASP A 154 -7.03 -1.36 -9.64
C ASP A 154 -6.61 0.10 -9.75
N LEU A 155 -5.57 0.35 -10.54
CA LEU A 155 -5.10 1.68 -10.90
C LEU A 155 -5.44 1.92 -12.37
N ILE A 156 -6.29 2.90 -12.64
CA ILE A 156 -6.66 3.32 -13.99
C ILE A 156 -5.95 4.63 -14.30
N LEU A 157 -5.14 4.64 -15.36
CA LEU A 157 -4.41 5.80 -15.84
C LEU A 157 -5.11 6.37 -17.07
N ASN A 158 -5.66 7.57 -16.90
CA ASN A 158 -6.34 8.30 -17.97
C ASN A 158 -5.33 9.01 -18.86
N LEU A 159 -5.49 8.88 -20.17
CA LEU A 159 -4.58 9.44 -21.16
C LEU A 159 -5.24 10.58 -21.94
N SER A 160 -4.40 11.50 -22.40
CA SER A 160 -4.76 12.58 -23.31
C SER A 160 -3.83 12.57 -24.52
N PHE A 161 -4.41 12.82 -25.70
CA PHE A 161 -3.68 13.04 -26.94
C PHE A 161 -3.61 14.54 -27.20
N ILE A 162 -2.39 15.07 -27.27
CA ILE A 162 -2.14 16.50 -27.43
C ILE A 162 -1.26 16.71 -28.66
N GLU A 163 -1.74 17.53 -29.57
CA GLU A 163 -0.95 18.10 -30.67
C GLU A 163 -0.23 19.33 -30.11
N ASN A 164 1.11 19.36 -30.23
CA ASN A 164 1.90 20.56 -29.92
C ASN A 164 2.08 21.38 -31.19
#